data_AF-A0A3N0FHQ5-F1
#
_entry.id   AF-A0A3N0FHQ5-F1
#
_cell.length_a   1.000
_cell.length_b   1.000
_cell.length_c   1.000
_cell.angle_alpha   90.00
_cell.angle_beta   90.00
_cell.angle_gamma   90.00
#
_symmetry.space_group_name_H-M   'P 1'
#
loop_
_entity.id
_entity.type
_entity.pdbx_description
1 polymer ?
#
loop_
_entity_poly.entity_id
_entity_poly.type
_entity_poly.pdbx_seq_one_letter_code
_entity_poly.pdbx_strand_id
1 'polypeptide(L)'
;MNFEDEGRPKWVVSQAAEDRGGQTLRDKGLLANSVTTDYDSSHSVIGTNLVYGAIHQLGGKAGRNESVELRSRPYLPVDADGELQPEAVRSVLDMIQRHIESAAHG
;
A
#
# COMPACT_ATOMS: atom_id res chain seq x y z
N MET A 1 5.65 2.18 2.83
CA MET A 1 5.01 1.48 1.69
C MET A 1 5.91 0.34 1.25
N ASN A 2 5.35 -0.77 0.78
CA ASN A 2 6.10 -2.01 0.50
C ASN A 2 6.60 -2.13 -0.97
N PHE A 3 6.72 -1.02 -1.71
CA PHE A 3 7.16 -1.06 -3.12
C PHE A 3 8.59 -1.57 -3.30
N GLU A 4 9.52 -1.21 -2.40
CA GLU A 4 10.91 -1.69 -2.45
C GLU A 4 11.00 -3.20 -2.25
N ASP A 5 10.13 -3.73 -1.39
CA ASP A 5 10.03 -5.15 -1.08
C ASP A 5 9.21 -5.92 -2.13
N GLU A 6 8.64 -5.22 -3.12
CA GLU A 6 7.71 -5.75 -4.11
C GLU A 6 6.46 -6.38 -3.49
N GLY A 7 5.95 -5.80 -2.40
CA GLY A 7 4.78 -6.31 -1.69
C GLY A 7 5.11 -7.21 -0.50
N ARG A 8 4.11 -7.40 0.37
CA ARG A 8 4.19 -8.30 1.54
C ARG A 8 2.86 -9.09 1.64
N PRO A 9 2.84 -10.40 1.31
CA PRO A 9 3.90 -11.15 0.64
C PRO A 9 4.21 -10.57 -0.75
N LYS A 10 5.38 -10.95 -1.32
CA LYS A 10 5.79 -10.47 -2.65
C LYS A 10 4.69 -10.63 -3.69
N TRP A 11 4.42 -9.58 -4.43
CA TRP A 11 3.51 -9.59 -5.57
C TRP A 11 4.08 -10.47 -6.67
N VAL A 12 3.18 -11.06 -7.47
CA VAL A 12 3.59 -11.70 -8.70
C VAL A 12 4.07 -10.64 -9.69
N VAL A 13 5.21 -10.95 -10.31
CA VAL A 13 5.84 -10.11 -11.33
C VAL A 13 4.84 -9.88 -12.47
N SER A 14 4.60 -8.62 -12.86
CA SER A 14 3.74 -8.31 -14.00
C SER A 14 4.50 -8.48 -15.30
N GLN A 15 3.81 -8.85 -16.38
CA GLN A 15 4.44 -8.97 -17.71
C GLN A 15 5.22 -7.70 -18.10
N ALA A 16 4.63 -6.53 -17.87
CA ALA A 16 5.31 -5.27 -18.14
C ALA A 16 6.61 -5.10 -17.34
N ALA A 17 6.67 -5.63 -16.11
CA ALA A 17 7.85 -5.60 -15.25
C ALA A 17 8.93 -6.55 -15.79
N GLU A 18 8.55 -7.74 -16.25
CA GLU A 18 9.45 -8.67 -16.94
C GLU A 18 10.02 -8.03 -18.22
N ASP A 19 9.16 -7.47 -19.07
CA ASP A 19 9.56 -6.90 -20.37
C ASP A 19 10.57 -5.76 -20.23
N ARG A 20 10.46 -4.96 -19.16
CA ARG A 20 11.38 -3.85 -18.88
C ARG A 20 12.55 -4.23 -17.97
N GLY A 21 12.59 -5.44 -17.43
CA GLY A 21 13.54 -5.85 -16.40
C GLY A 21 13.43 -5.03 -15.09
N GLY A 22 12.21 -4.70 -14.67
CA GLY A 22 11.93 -3.84 -13.51
C GLY A 22 11.01 -4.48 -12.47
N GLN A 23 10.50 -3.68 -11.53
CA GLN A 23 9.64 -4.14 -10.43
C GLN A 23 8.16 -3.93 -10.72
N THR A 24 7.30 -4.84 -10.25
CA THR A 24 5.84 -4.69 -10.32
C THR A 24 5.36 -3.41 -9.63
N LEU A 25 4.38 -2.72 -10.22
CA LEU A 25 3.90 -1.40 -9.78
C LEU A 25 4.98 -0.30 -9.78
N ARG A 26 6.12 -0.53 -10.44
CA ARG A 26 7.20 0.44 -10.58
C ARG A 26 7.67 0.56 -12.02
N ASP A 27 7.09 1.53 -12.70
CA ASP A 27 7.57 2.02 -14.00
C ASP A 27 8.29 3.36 -13.78
N LYS A 28 7.54 4.46 -13.81
CA LYS A 28 8.04 5.82 -13.49
C LYS A 28 7.91 6.19 -12.01
N GLY A 29 7.51 5.25 -11.15
CA GLY A 29 7.29 5.48 -9.72
C GLY A 29 6.06 6.34 -9.37
N LEU A 30 5.19 6.67 -10.34
CA LEU A 30 4.06 7.57 -10.13
C LEU A 30 3.15 7.15 -8.97
N LEU A 31 2.76 5.87 -8.90
CA LEU A 31 1.90 5.36 -7.85
C LEU A 31 2.54 5.44 -6.46
N ALA A 32 3.83 5.11 -6.36
CA ALA A 32 4.55 5.21 -5.11
C ALA A 32 4.68 6.67 -4.65
N ASN A 33 4.95 7.57 -5.60
CA ASN A 33 5.15 9.01 -5.34
C ASN A 33 3.83 9.77 -5.09
N SER A 34 2.69 9.23 -5.51
CA SER A 34 1.38 9.87 -5.35
C SER A 34 0.70 9.53 -4.03
N VAL A 35 1.29 8.66 -3.21
CA VAL A 35 0.71 8.27 -1.93
C VAL A 35 0.95 9.39 -0.93
N THR A 36 -0.14 9.91 -0.39
CA THR A 36 -0.14 10.99 0.60
C THR A 36 -0.88 10.57 1.86
N THR A 37 -0.54 11.23 2.96
CA THR A 37 -1.19 11.05 4.26
C THR A 37 -1.72 12.38 4.76
N ASP A 38 -2.77 12.33 5.56
CA ASP A 38 -3.29 13.46 6.33
C ASP A 38 -3.76 12.95 7.70
N TYR A 39 -3.82 13.81 8.71
CA TYR A 39 -4.23 13.40 10.06
C TYR A 39 -4.74 14.57 10.91
N ASP A 40 -5.57 14.24 11.90
CA ASP A 40 -5.96 15.11 12.99
C ASP A 40 -5.79 14.38 14.34
N SER A 41 -6.31 14.95 15.43
CA SER A 41 -6.22 14.36 16.78
C SER A 41 -6.96 13.05 16.99
N SER A 42 -7.80 12.65 16.04
CA SER A 42 -8.77 11.55 16.13
C SER A 42 -8.72 10.59 14.95
N HIS A 43 -8.19 11.01 13.80
CA HIS A 43 -8.18 10.23 12.57
C HIS A 43 -6.86 10.38 11.83
N SER A 44 -6.55 9.40 10.99
CA SER A 44 -5.46 9.46 10.02
C SER A 44 -5.94 8.87 8.70
N VAL A 45 -5.55 9.49 7.60
CA VAL A 45 -5.93 9.14 6.24
C VAL A 45 -4.67 8.85 5.44
N ILE A 46 -4.73 7.82 4.60
CA ILE A 46 -3.70 7.51 3.61
C ILE A 46 -4.37 7.15 2.29
N GLY A 47 -3.83 7.63 1.18
CA GLY A 47 -4.41 7.36 -0.12
C GLY A 47 -3.57 7.84 -1.28
N THR A 48 -4.14 7.73 -2.48
CA THR A 48 -3.55 8.21 -3.72
C THR A 48 -4.63 8.89 -4.56
N ASN A 49 -4.27 9.95 -5.28
CA ASN A 49 -5.17 10.62 -6.22
C ASN A 49 -5.22 9.94 -7.60
N LEU A 50 -4.43 8.88 -7.81
CA LEU A 50 -4.40 8.18 -9.09
C LEU A 50 -5.61 7.26 -9.23
N VAL A 51 -6.38 7.46 -10.30
CA VAL A 51 -7.62 6.70 -10.60
C VAL A 51 -7.41 5.18 -10.57
N TYR A 52 -6.24 4.71 -11.01
CA TYR A 52 -5.91 3.29 -11.05
C TYR A 52 -5.39 2.72 -9.72
N GLY A 53 -5.23 3.54 -8.67
CA GLY A 53 -4.72 3.09 -7.38
C GLY A 53 -5.62 2.03 -6.74
N ALA A 54 -6.94 2.26 -6.75
CA ALA A 54 -7.91 1.35 -6.16
C ALA A 54 -7.85 -0.05 -6.77
N ILE A 55 -7.84 -0.18 -8.11
CA ILE A 55 -7.80 -1.48 -8.77
C ILE A 55 -6.47 -2.21 -8.53
N HIS A 56 -5.38 -1.50 -8.26
CA HIS A 56 -4.12 -2.13 -7.85
C HIS A 56 -4.13 -2.59 -6.40
N GLN A 57 -4.65 -1.77 -5.48
CA GLN A 57 -4.77 -2.11 -4.07
C GLN A 57 -5.67 -3.34 -3.87
N LEU A 58 -6.86 -3.30 -4.47
CA LEU A 58 -7.95 -4.24 -4.20
C LEU A 58 -8.03 -5.39 -5.21
N GLY A 59 -7.43 -5.24 -6.40
CA GLY A 59 -7.68 -6.16 -7.51
C GLY A 59 -9.08 -6.00 -8.09
N GLY A 60 -9.49 -6.97 -8.90
CA GLY A 60 -10.80 -7.03 -9.54
C GLY A 60 -10.72 -6.94 -11.07
N LYS A 61 -11.89 -6.77 -11.68
CA LYS A 61 -12.02 -6.74 -13.15
C LYS A 61 -11.51 -5.44 -13.75
N ALA A 62 -10.83 -5.55 -14.88
CA ALA A 62 -10.23 -4.46 -15.63
C ALA A 62 -10.21 -4.77 -17.14
N GLY A 63 -9.68 -3.82 -17.91
CA GLY A 63 -9.57 -3.93 -19.36
C GLY A 63 -10.88 -3.68 -20.09
N ARG A 64 -10.85 -3.82 -21.42
CA ARG A 64 -12.01 -3.60 -22.28
C ARG A 64 -13.10 -4.62 -21.93
N ASN A 65 -14.30 -4.13 -21.63
CA ASN A 65 -15.44 -4.95 -21.22
C ASN A 65 -15.13 -5.89 -20.03
N GLU A 66 -14.29 -5.45 -19.08
CA GLU A 66 -13.98 -6.23 -17.86
C GLU A 66 -13.38 -7.64 -18.14
N SER A 67 -12.71 -7.78 -19.28
CA SER A 67 -12.18 -9.06 -19.76
C SER A 67 -10.94 -9.59 -19.01
N VAL A 68 -10.38 -8.80 -18.09
CA VAL A 68 -9.16 -9.14 -17.35
C VAL A 68 -9.43 -9.11 -15.87
N GLU A 69 -9.11 -10.18 -15.16
CA GLU A 69 -9.10 -10.19 -13.70
C GLU A 69 -7.70 -9.80 -13.20
N LEU A 70 -7.59 -8.70 -12.46
CA LEU A 70 -6.35 -8.26 -11.82
C LEU A 70 -6.30 -8.77 -10.39
N ARG A 71 -5.23 -9.48 -10.04
CA ARG A 71 -4.92 -9.80 -8.64
C ARG A 71 -4.67 -8.53 -7.84
N SER A 72 -5.08 -8.55 -6.57
CA SER A 72 -4.73 -7.50 -5.61
C SER A 72 -3.22 -7.42 -5.42
N ARG A 73 -2.75 -6.19 -5.23
CA ARG A 73 -1.37 -5.84 -4.91
C ARG A 73 -1.39 -4.81 -3.78
N PRO A 74 -1.72 -5.22 -2.55
CA PRO A 74 -1.88 -4.28 -1.44
C PRO A 74 -0.57 -3.56 -1.17
N TYR A 75 -0.58 -2.24 -1.37
CA TYR A 75 0.58 -1.36 -1.20
C TYR A 75 0.38 -0.35 -0.08
N LEU A 76 -0.87 -0.05 0.27
CA LEU A 76 -1.26 0.70 1.47
C LEU A 76 -1.23 -0.23 2.70
N PRO A 77 -1.05 0.32 3.92
CA PRO A 77 -1.07 -0.45 5.16
C PRO A 77 -2.49 -0.84 5.64
N VAL A 78 -3.49 -0.69 4.77
CA VAL A 78 -4.89 -1.07 5.01
C VAL A 78 -5.31 -2.18 4.06
N ASP A 79 -6.25 -3.03 4.46
CA ASP A 79 -6.84 -4.06 3.62
C ASP A 79 -8.10 -3.54 2.88
N ALA A 80 -8.87 -4.45 2.28
CA ALA A 80 -10.06 -4.11 1.51
C ALA A 80 -11.23 -3.63 2.37
N ASP A 81 -11.25 -4.00 3.65
CA ASP A 81 -12.27 -3.60 4.62
C ASP A 81 -11.89 -2.27 5.31
N GLY A 82 -10.68 -1.75 5.00
CA GLY A 82 -10.14 -0.53 5.58
C GLY A 82 -9.41 -0.77 6.90
N GLU A 83 -9.23 -2.03 7.31
CA GLU A 83 -8.52 -2.40 8.53
C GLU A 83 -7.01 -2.38 8.32
N LEU A 84 -6.26 -2.09 9.37
CA LEU A 84 -4.80 -2.13 9.30
C LEU A 84 -4.30 -3.56 9.06
N GLN A 85 -3.36 -3.70 8.12
CA GLN A 85 -2.67 -4.97 7.93
C GLN A 85 -1.87 -5.34 9.19
N PRO A 86 -1.69 -6.64 9.51
CA PRO A 86 -1.09 -7.08 10.77
C PRO A 86 0.28 -6.47 11.08
N GLU A 87 1.12 -6.26 10.08
CA GLU A 87 2.42 -5.60 10.22
C GLU A 87 2.30 -4.11 10.52
N ALA A 88 1.29 -3.43 9.98
CA ALA A 88 1.01 -2.03 10.26
C ALA A 88 0.52 -1.88 11.70
N VAL A 89 -0.36 -2.78 12.15
CA VAL A 89 -0.79 -2.85 13.56
C VAL A 89 0.41 -2.95 14.50
N ARG A 90 1.35 -3.87 14.23
CA ARG A 90 2.56 -4.03 15.05
C ARG A 90 3.39 -2.75 15.09
N SER A 91 3.60 -2.11 13.94
CA SER A 91 4.37 -0.86 13.86
C SER A 91 3.71 0.28 14.64
N VAL A 92 2.38 0.37 14.62
CA VAL A 92 1.62 1.39 15.36
C VAL A 92 1.71 1.12 16.86
N LEU A 93 1.52 -0.12 17.31
CA LEU A 93 1.62 -0.51 18.72
C LEU A 93 3.01 -0.22 19.29
N ASP A 94 4.05 -0.56 18.54
CA ASP A 94 5.44 -0.31 18.89
C ASP A 94 5.76 1.19 18.98
N MET A 95 5.19 2.02 18.10
CA MET A 95 5.28 3.48 18.19
C MET A 95 4.58 4.02 19.45
N ILE A 96 3.37 3.54 19.75
CA ILE A 96 2.61 3.93 20.95
C ILE A 96 3.40 3.55 22.20
N GLN A 97 3.91 2.33 22.28
CA GLN A 97 4.70 1.85 23.41
C GLN A 97 5.91 2.73 23.65
N ARG A 98 6.72 3.01 22.61
CA ARG A 98 7.87 3.91 22.73
C ARG A 98 7.49 5.30 23.22
N HIS A 99 6.37 5.84 22.75
CA HIS A 99 5.91 7.17 23.17
C HIS A 99 5.55 7.19 24.66
N ILE A 100 4.85 6.16 25.15
CA ILE A 100 4.47 6.03 26.56
C ILE A 100 5.71 5.84 27.44
N GLU A 101 6.66 4.98 27.04
CA GLU A 101 7.92 4.78 27.77
C GLU A 101 8.74 6.07 27.85
N SER A 102 8.85 6.80 26.73
CA SER A 102 9.55 8.10 26.71
C SER A 102 8.89 9.13 27.64
N ALA A 103 7.57 9.12 27.77
CA ALA A 103 6.86 10.05 28.65
C ALA A 103 6.99 9.68 30.13
N ALA A 104 7.18 8.39 30.45
CA ALA A 104 7.38 7.91 31.82
C ALA A 104 8.81 8.14 32.36
N HIS A 105 9.77 8.35 31.47
CA HIS A 105 11.18 8.58 31.80
C HIS A 105 11.66 10.03 31.58
N GLY A 106 10.73 10.93 31.22
CA GLY A 106 10.97 12.38 31.06
C GLY A 106 10.60 13.20 32.30
#